data_AF-A0A358KK98-F1
#
_entry.id   AF-A0A358KK98-F1
#
_cell.length_a   1.000
_cell.length_b   1.000
_cell.length_c   1.000
_cell.angle_alpha   90.00
_cell.angle_beta   90.00
_cell.angle_gamma   90.00
#
_symmetry.space_group_name_H-M   'P 1'
#
loop_
_entity.id
_entity.type
_entity.pdbx_description
1 polymer ?
#
loop_
_entity_poly.entity_id
_entity_poly.type
_entity_poly.pdbx_seq_one_letter_code
_entity_poly.pdbx_strand_id
1 'polypeptide(L)'
;MNQRSNITMTLAGALIVVSLGQATAADANPKGIEFFEKNIRPVLANNCYQCHSADARNLKGGLFLDSKQGILNGGDSGPVIVPGNPSESRLIEAIHHNGKLKMPPKRKLPDRVIANFSIWISMGAPDPRVANGGNPVKSEIDLEEGR
;
A
#
# COMPACT_ATOMS: atom_id res chain seq x y z
N MET A 1 -48.53 57.76 -12.40
CA MET A 1 -49.20 57.23 -11.19
C MET A 1 -48.53 55.91 -10.85
N ASN A 2 -47.47 55.90 -10.05
CA ASN A 2 -47.44 55.98 -8.58
C ASN A 2 -48.22 54.83 -7.93
N GLN A 3 -47.51 53.84 -7.40
CA GLN A 3 -47.41 53.59 -5.95
C GLN A 3 -46.48 52.38 -5.71
N ARG A 4 -45.33 52.62 -5.05
CA ARG A 4 -45.04 52.42 -3.61
C ARG A 4 -44.68 50.98 -3.24
N SER A 5 -43.41 50.89 -2.81
CA SER A 5 -42.67 49.81 -2.18
C SER A 5 -43.46 48.87 -1.28
N ASN A 6 -42.98 47.63 -1.16
CA ASN A 6 -42.84 46.96 0.14
C ASN A 6 -41.63 46.02 0.09
N ILE A 7 -40.64 46.37 0.92
CA ILE A 7 -39.45 45.59 1.21
C ILE A 7 -39.85 44.58 2.29
N THR A 8 -39.88 43.29 1.97
CA THR A 8 -39.88 42.24 2.98
C THR A 8 -38.47 41.66 3.05
N MET A 9 -37.73 42.11 4.05
CA MET A 9 -36.41 41.63 4.44
C MET A 9 -36.60 40.38 5.29
N THR A 10 -36.57 39.20 4.67
CA THR A 10 -36.49 37.92 5.39
C THR A 10 -35.03 37.60 5.67
N LEU A 11 -34.61 37.88 6.91
CA LEU A 11 -33.38 37.35 7.50
C LEU A 11 -33.65 35.96 8.10
N ALA A 12 -32.56 35.21 8.22
CA ALA A 12 -32.33 34.03 9.05
C ALA A 12 -32.60 32.67 8.39
N GLY A 13 -31.50 31.95 8.14
CA GLY A 13 -31.53 30.52 7.90
C GLY A 13 -30.38 29.97 7.07
N ALA A 14 -29.17 30.55 7.08
CA ALA A 14 -28.01 29.83 6.56
C ALA A 14 -27.68 28.68 7.52
N LEU A 15 -28.25 27.51 7.28
CA LEU A 15 -27.77 26.26 7.86
C LEU A 15 -26.37 26.02 7.28
N ILE A 16 -25.35 26.54 7.96
CA ILE A 16 -23.97 26.09 7.74
C ILE A 16 -23.93 24.69 8.34
N VAL A 17 -24.22 23.69 7.51
CA VAL A 17 -23.88 22.31 7.81
C VAL A 17 -22.35 22.26 7.80
N VAL A 18 -21.74 22.46 8.95
CA VAL A 18 -20.33 22.16 9.15
C VAL A 18 -20.22 20.64 9.07
N SER A 19 -20.01 20.14 7.85
CA SER A 19 -19.61 18.75 7.63
C SER A 19 -18.26 18.58 8.30
N LEU A 20 -18.26 18.11 9.56
CA LEU A 20 -17.06 17.58 10.20
C LEU A 20 -16.56 16.47 9.28
N GLY A 21 -15.52 16.77 8.50
CA GLY A 21 -14.78 15.80 7.74
C GLY A 21 -14.30 14.73 8.71
N GLN A 22 -14.97 13.58 8.72
CA GLN A 22 -14.47 12.39 9.39
C GLN A 22 -13.23 11.99 8.60
N ALA A 23 -12.06 12.40 9.09
CA ALA A 23 -10.81 11.78 8.71
C ALA A 23 -10.98 10.28 9.00
N THR A 24 -11.18 9.49 7.96
CA THR A 24 -11.36 8.05 8.09
C THR A 24 -10.03 7.50 8.62
N ALA A 25 -10.05 7.00 9.85
CA ALA A 25 -8.95 6.24 10.45
C ALA A 25 -8.80 4.85 9.78
N ALA A 26 -8.79 4.81 8.44
CA ALA A 26 -8.58 3.60 7.66
C ALA A 26 -7.13 3.08 7.76
N ASP A 27 -6.21 3.87 8.32
CA ASP A 27 -4.77 3.59 8.28
C ASP A 27 -4.18 2.96 9.55
N ALA A 28 -4.90 2.92 10.67
CA ALA A 28 -4.37 2.29 11.87
C ALA A 28 -4.85 0.83 11.95
N ASN A 29 -4.02 -0.10 11.49
CA ASN A 29 -4.11 -1.52 11.88
C ASN A 29 -2.96 -1.86 12.87
N PRO A 30 -3.01 -1.43 14.15
CA PRO A 30 -1.85 -1.56 15.06
C PRO A 30 -1.41 -3.00 15.26
N LYS A 31 -2.37 -3.94 15.35
CA LYS A 31 -2.08 -5.38 15.45
C LYS A 31 -1.39 -5.91 14.21
N GLY A 32 -1.81 -5.47 13.04
CA GLY A 32 -1.19 -5.79 11.76
C GLY A 32 0.23 -5.26 11.64
N ILE A 33 0.45 -4.01 12.04
CA ILE A 33 1.78 -3.40 12.08
C ILE A 33 2.69 -4.15 13.06
N GLU A 34 2.21 -4.45 14.27
CA GLU A 34 2.96 -5.26 15.24
C GLU A 34 3.30 -6.65 14.67
N PHE A 35 2.34 -7.30 14.01
CA PHE A 35 2.55 -8.59 13.36
C PHE A 35 3.63 -8.50 12.28
N PHE A 36 3.56 -7.48 11.43
CA PHE A 36 4.54 -7.21 10.39
C PHE A 36 5.95 -7.03 10.97
N GLU A 37 6.09 -6.17 11.97
CA GLU A 37 7.39 -5.88 12.61
C GLU A 37 8.01 -7.13 13.26
N LYS A 38 7.20 -7.95 13.93
CA LYS A 38 7.68 -9.14 14.63
C LYS A 38 7.95 -10.32 13.70
N ASN A 39 7.12 -10.52 12.67
CA ASN A 39 7.10 -11.78 11.91
C ASN A 39 7.57 -11.64 10.46
N ILE A 40 7.43 -10.46 9.85
CA ILE A 40 7.63 -10.27 8.40
C ILE A 40 8.90 -9.48 8.13
N ARG A 41 9.06 -8.29 8.72
CA ARG A 41 10.22 -7.42 8.49
C ARG A 41 11.56 -8.15 8.70
N PRO A 42 11.77 -8.95 9.77
CA PRO A 42 13.04 -9.65 9.96
C PRO A 42 13.32 -10.67 8.86
N VAL A 43 12.28 -11.31 8.31
CA VAL A 43 12.44 -12.30 7.25
C VAL A 43 12.78 -11.61 5.94
N LEU A 44 12.07 -10.52 5.61
CA LEU A 44 12.36 -9.69 4.44
C LEU A 44 13.80 -9.17 4.47
N ALA A 45 14.23 -8.63 5.62
CA ALA A 45 15.59 -8.11 5.80
C ALA A 45 16.66 -9.18 5.60
N ASN A 46 16.48 -10.34 6.23
CA ASN A 46 17.50 -11.39 6.23
C ASN A 46 17.51 -12.28 4.97
N ASN A 47 16.41 -12.33 4.21
CA ASN A 47 16.25 -13.32 3.13
C ASN A 47 15.86 -12.72 1.77
N CYS A 48 15.45 -11.45 1.71
CA CYS A 48 14.91 -10.86 0.49
C CYS A 48 15.70 -9.64 0.00
N TYR A 49 16.11 -8.73 0.89
CA TYR A 49 16.68 -7.43 0.49
C TYR A 49 17.97 -7.51 -0.30
N GLN A 50 18.77 -8.56 -0.12
CA GLN A 50 20.00 -8.74 -0.92
C GLN A 50 19.75 -8.62 -2.45
N CYS A 51 18.55 -8.98 -2.91
CA CYS A 51 18.16 -8.95 -4.32
C CYS A 51 16.91 -8.09 -4.62
N HIS A 52 16.16 -7.67 -3.60
CA HIS A 52 14.85 -7.03 -3.73
C HIS A 52 14.70 -5.80 -2.81
N SER A 53 15.68 -4.90 -2.84
CA SER A 53 15.65 -3.62 -2.13
C SER A 53 16.31 -2.53 -2.97
N ALA A 54 16.12 -1.27 -2.57
CA ALA A 54 16.80 -0.13 -3.19
C ALA A 54 18.34 -0.26 -3.13
N ASP A 55 18.86 -0.86 -2.06
CA ASP A 55 20.29 -1.08 -1.85
C ASP A 55 20.81 -2.40 -2.48
N ALA A 56 19.97 -3.15 -3.19
CA ALA A 56 20.37 -4.42 -3.80
C ALA A 56 21.40 -4.19 -4.91
N ARG A 57 22.59 -4.79 -4.77
CA ARG A 57 23.64 -4.73 -5.81
C ARG A 57 23.18 -5.28 -7.16
N ASN A 58 22.28 -6.26 -7.13
CA ASN A 58 21.69 -6.88 -8.31
C ASN A 58 20.18 -7.03 -8.09
N LEU A 59 19.42 -5.99 -8.44
CA LEU A 59 17.97 -6.02 -8.34
C LEU A 59 17.38 -7.12 -9.25
N LYS A 60 16.46 -7.92 -8.71
CA LYS A 60 15.81 -9.01 -9.46
C LYS A 60 14.35 -8.70 -9.72
N GLY A 61 13.94 -8.84 -10.99
CA GLY A 61 12.55 -8.73 -11.43
C GLY A 61 11.90 -7.38 -11.15
N GLY A 62 12.68 -6.29 -11.13
CA GLY A 62 12.21 -4.94 -10.86
C GLY A 62 11.49 -4.77 -9.51
N LEU A 63 11.66 -5.73 -8.59
CA LEU A 63 10.82 -5.87 -7.40
C LEU A 63 11.52 -5.35 -6.15
N PHE A 64 10.84 -4.42 -5.45
CA PHE A 64 11.28 -3.85 -4.19
C PHE A 64 10.40 -4.35 -3.03
N LEU A 65 11.01 -4.98 -2.03
CA LEU A 65 10.31 -5.53 -0.86
C LEU A 65 10.62 -4.77 0.44
N ASP A 66 11.47 -3.74 0.36
CA ASP A 66 11.99 -2.95 1.47
C ASP A 66 11.09 -1.75 1.85
N SER A 67 10.05 -1.46 1.07
CA SER A 67 9.04 -0.44 1.37
C SER A 67 7.62 -0.92 1.05
N LYS A 68 6.61 -0.30 1.69
CA LYS A 68 5.20 -0.54 1.39
C LYS A 68 4.88 -0.26 -0.07
N GLN A 69 5.36 0.87 -0.59
CA GLN A 69 5.11 1.27 -1.97
C GLN A 69 5.73 0.30 -2.98
N GLY A 70 6.96 -0.17 -2.72
CA GLY A 70 7.61 -1.17 -3.57
C GLY A 70 6.80 -2.46 -3.66
N ILE A 71 6.29 -2.94 -2.52
CA ILE A 71 5.45 -4.14 -2.47
C ILE A 71 4.14 -3.94 -3.25
N LEU A 72 3.49 -2.79 -3.10
CA LEU A 72 2.23 -2.50 -3.80
C LEU A 72 2.41 -2.30 -5.31
N ASN A 73 3.54 -1.72 -5.73
CA ASN A 73 3.87 -1.55 -7.15
C ASN A 73 4.14 -2.91 -7.83
N GLY A 74 4.68 -3.88 -7.10
CA GLY A 74 5.10 -5.16 -7.66
C GLY A 74 6.42 -5.07 -8.42
N GLY A 75 6.60 -5.93 -9.42
CA GLY A 75 7.80 -5.95 -10.27
C GLY A 75 7.45 -6.24 -11.73
N ASP A 76 8.44 -6.65 -12.52
CA ASP A 76 8.33 -6.83 -13.98
C ASP A 76 7.24 -7.84 -14.40
N SER A 77 6.84 -8.72 -13.48
CA SER A 77 5.80 -9.72 -13.69
C SER A 77 4.46 -9.35 -13.04
N GLY A 78 4.26 -8.07 -12.71
CA GLY A 78 3.05 -7.54 -12.07
C GLY A 78 3.09 -7.62 -10.54
N PRO A 79 1.90 -7.61 -9.89
CA PRO A 79 1.77 -7.62 -8.44
C PRO A 79 2.50 -8.81 -7.79
N VAL A 80 3.20 -8.54 -6.69
CA VAL A 80 3.88 -9.58 -5.88
C VAL A 80 2.94 -10.15 -4.81
N ILE A 81 2.03 -9.32 -4.30
CA ILE A 81 0.98 -9.70 -3.36
C ILE A 81 -0.36 -9.12 -3.82
N VAL A 82 -1.43 -9.77 -3.40
CA VAL A 82 -2.81 -9.28 -3.47
C VAL A 82 -3.29 -9.12 -2.03
N PRO A 83 -3.32 -7.90 -1.47
CA PRO A 83 -3.77 -7.68 -0.10
C PRO A 83 -5.14 -8.31 0.16
N GLY A 84 -5.25 -9.12 1.22
CA GLY A 84 -6.44 -9.90 1.55
C GLY A 84 -6.48 -11.31 0.93
N ASN A 85 -5.74 -11.57 -0.16
CA ASN A 85 -5.80 -12.83 -0.92
C ASN A 85 -4.41 -13.51 -1.04
N PRO A 86 -3.99 -14.32 -0.04
CA PRO A 86 -2.72 -15.03 -0.10
C PRO A 86 -2.61 -16.03 -1.25
N SER A 87 -3.72 -16.68 -1.63
CA SER A 87 -3.76 -17.67 -2.71
C SER A 87 -3.50 -17.07 -4.09
N GLU A 88 -3.81 -15.78 -4.28
CA GLU A 88 -3.55 -15.05 -5.52
C GLU A 88 -2.21 -14.30 -5.48
N SER A 89 -1.48 -14.39 -4.37
CA SER A 89 -0.22 -13.70 -4.16
C SER A 89 0.97 -14.53 -4.65
N ARG A 90 1.63 -14.07 -5.70
CA ARG A 90 2.82 -14.73 -6.28
C ARG A 90 3.97 -14.90 -5.29
N LEU A 91 4.07 -14.02 -4.29
CA LEU A 91 5.02 -14.17 -3.18
C LEU A 91 4.86 -15.53 -2.49
N ILE A 92 3.62 -15.94 -2.21
CA ILE A 92 3.31 -17.19 -1.50
C ILE A 92 3.72 -18.39 -2.33
N GLU A 93 3.41 -18.40 -3.63
CA GLU A 93 3.85 -19.45 -4.56
C GLU A 93 5.38 -19.58 -4.58
N ALA A 94 6.08 -18.45 -4.71
CA ALA A 94 7.54 -18.41 -4.82
C ALA A 94 8.23 -18.88 -3.53
N ILE A 95 7.73 -18.50 -2.34
CA ILE A 95 8.32 -18.90 -1.06
C ILE A 95 7.95 -20.32 -0.64
N HIS A 96 6.83 -20.86 -1.14
CA HIS A 96 6.51 -22.28 -1.01
C HIS A 96 7.39 -23.18 -1.87
N HIS A 97 8.07 -22.63 -2.88
CA HIS A 97 8.81 -23.38 -3.91
C HIS A 97 7.91 -24.30 -4.76
N ASN A 98 6.64 -23.93 -4.94
CA ASN A 98 5.66 -24.75 -5.66
C ASN A 98 5.66 -24.55 -7.18
N GLY A 99 6.46 -23.61 -7.69
CA GLY A 99 6.54 -23.28 -9.12
C GLY A 99 7.97 -23.29 -9.67
N LYS A 100 8.12 -22.73 -10.88
CA LYS A 100 9.44 -22.53 -11.52
C LYS A 100 10.27 -21.48 -10.78
N LEU A 101 9.60 -20.46 -10.23
CA LEU A 101 10.23 -19.42 -9.43
C LEU A 101 10.32 -19.90 -7.98
N LYS A 102 11.54 -19.94 -7.43
CA LYS A 102 11.80 -20.38 -6.06
C LYS A 102 12.56 -19.30 -5.31
N MET A 103 11.97 -18.79 -4.24
CA MET A 103 12.55 -17.72 -3.44
C MET A 103 12.52 -18.09 -1.94
N PRO A 104 13.54 -17.72 -1.16
CA PRO A 104 14.90 -17.40 -1.61
C PRO A 104 15.51 -18.56 -2.41
N PRO A 105 16.44 -18.30 -3.35
CA PRO A 105 16.94 -19.32 -4.28
C PRO A 105 17.79 -20.40 -3.60
N LYS A 106 18.46 -20.06 -2.48
CA LYS A 106 19.39 -20.97 -1.79
C LYS A 106 18.68 -22.00 -0.91
N ARG A 107 17.54 -21.62 -0.31
CA ARG A 107 16.80 -22.47 0.63
C ARG A 107 15.36 -22.03 0.74
N LYS A 108 14.46 -23.01 0.88
CA LYS A 108 13.06 -22.75 1.23
C LYS A 108 12.98 -22.20 2.67
N LEU A 109 12.05 -21.28 2.91
CA LEU A 109 11.74 -20.81 4.26
C LEU A 109 11.03 -21.92 5.05
N PRO A 110 11.15 -21.95 6.39
CA PRO A 110 10.36 -22.87 7.22
C PRO A 110 8.85 -22.64 7.00
N ASP A 111 8.05 -23.71 7.02
CA ASP A 111 6.61 -23.60 6.73
C ASP A 111 5.88 -22.65 7.70
N ARG A 112 6.32 -22.57 8.95
CA ARG A 112 5.80 -21.57 9.93
C ARG A 112 6.02 -20.13 9.46
N VAL A 113 7.18 -19.85 8.86
CA VAL A 113 7.50 -18.51 8.34
C VAL A 113 6.62 -18.20 7.13
N ILE A 114 6.42 -19.18 6.24
CA ILE A 114 5.53 -19.03 5.08
C ILE A 114 4.09 -18.78 5.54
N ALA A 115 3.62 -19.51 6.55
CA ALA A 115 2.30 -19.29 7.14
C ALA A 115 2.14 -17.87 7.70
N ASN A 116 3.19 -17.29 8.30
CA ASN A 116 3.16 -15.89 8.74
C ASN A 116 2.97 -14.92 7.56
N PHE A 117 3.62 -15.14 6.41
CA PHE A 117 3.37 -14.34 5.21
C PHE A 117 1.92 -14.44 4.75
N SER A 118 1.35 -15.64 4.73
CA SER A 118 -0.06 -15.82 4.37
C SER A 118 -0.99 -15.08 5.33
N ILE A 119 -0.76 -15.18 6.64
CA ILE A 119 -1.54 -14.44 7.65
C ILE A 119 -1.43 -12.93 7.43
N TRP A 120 -0.20 -12.41 7.26
CA TRP A 120 0.02 -10.99 7.04
C TRP A 120 -0.69 -10.48 5.78
N ILE A 121 -0.64 -11.23 4.68
CA ILE A 121 -1.36 -10.89 3.45
C ILE A 121 -2.88 -10.92 3.68
N SER A 122 -3.42 -11.94 4.37
CA SER A 122 -4.84 -12.00 4.73
C SER A 122 -5.29 -10.80 5.58
N MET A 123 -4.40 -10.21 6.37
CA MET A 123 -4.66 -9.00 7.15
C MET A 123 -4.65 -7.70 6.32
N GLY A 124 -4.50 -7.81 4.99
CA GLY A 124 -4.38 -6.65 4.09
C GLY A 124 -2.94 -6.15 3.93
N ALA A 125 -1.94 -6.98 4.27
CA ALA A 125 -0.52 -6.64 4.19
C ALA A 125 -0.13 -5.30 4.86
N PRO A 126 -0.53 -5.05 6.13
CA PRO A 126 -0.19 -3.82 6.84
C PRO A 126 1.33 -3.66 6.97
N ASP A 127 1.84 -2.49 6.59
CA ASP A 127 3.26 -2.19 6.53
C ASP A 127 3.49 -0.70 6.87
N PRO A 128 4.27 -0.37 7.92
CA PRO A 128 4.52 1.01 8.33
C PRO A 128 5.63 1.69 7.51
N ARG A 129 6.30 0.98 6.60
CA ARG A 129 7.44 1.50 5.82
C ARG A 129 6.94 2.36 4.67
N VAL A 130 6.61 3.61 4.97
CA VAL A 130 6.48 4.63 3.93
C VAL A 130 7.86 4.90 3.32
N ALA A 131 7.93 5.01 2.00
CA ALA A 131 9.16 5.48 1.36
C ALA A 131 9.45 6.88 1.91
N ASN A 132 10.68 7.14 2.36
CA ASN A 132 11.05 8.44 2.90
C ASN A 132 10.90 9.52 1.82
N GLY A 133 9.82 10.29 1.90
CA GLY A 133 9.53 11.46 1.08
C GLY A 133 8.60 11.20 -0.11
N GLY A 134 7.36 11.72 -0.04
CA GLY A 134 6.52 11.92 -1.22
C GLY A 134 5.11 11.40 -1.08
N ASN A 135 4.19 12.32 -0.79
CA ASN A 135 2.80 12.26 -1.24
C ASN A 135 2.73 11.65 -2.66
N PRO A 136 1.82 10.72 -2.98
CA PRO A 136 1.64 10.26 -4.36
C PRO A 136 1.14 11.43 -5.20
N VAL A 137 2.06 12.21 -5.76
CA VAL A 137 1.77 13.07 -6.89
C VAL A 137 1.56 12.11 -8.05
N LYS A 138 0.30 11.71 -8.23
CA LYS A 138 -0.21 11.40 -9.56
C LYS A 138 0.07 12.67 -10.36
N SER A 139 1.19 12.71 -11.09
CA SER A 139 1.42 13.77 -12.05
C SER A 139 0.43 13.48 -13.18
N GLU A 140 -0.78 13.98 -13.00
CA GLU A 140 -1.68 14.31 -14.09
C GLU A 140 -0.91 15.32 -14.94
N ILE A 141 -0.25 14.80 -15.97
CA ILE A 141 0.36 15.62 -17.01
C ILE A 141 -0.83 16.17 -17.79
N ASP A 142 -1.26 17.36 -17.41
CA ASP A 142 -2.12 18.20 -18.24
C ASP A 142 -1.31 18.56 -19.50
N LEU A 143 -1.68 17.97 -20.63
CA LEU A 143 -1.04 18.14 -21.93
C LEU A 143 -1.68 19.28 -22.75
N GLU A 144 -2.39 20.21 -22.11
CA GLU A 144 -3.12 21.26 -22.82
C GLU A 144 -2.47 22.65 -22.70
N GLU A 145 -1.14 22.75 -22.85
CA GLU A 145 -0.53 24.06 -23.16
C GLU A 145 0.70 23.91 -24.06
N GLY A 146 0.40 23.70 -25.35
CA GLY A 146 1.36 23.63 -26.44
C GLY A 146 0.74 24.11 -27.75
N ARG A 147 0.23 25.35 -27.75
CA ARG A 147 -0.04 26.14 -28.96
C ARG A 147 0.77 27.43 -28.93
#